data_AF-A0A923FQ62-F1
#
_entry.id   AF-A0A923FQ62-F1
#
_cell.length_a   1.000
_cell.length_b   1.000
_cell.length_c   1.000
_cell.angle_alpha   90.00
_cell.angle_beta   90.00
_cell.angle_gamma   90.00
#
_symmetry.space_group_name_H-M   'P 1'
#
loop_
_entity.id
_entity.type
_entity.pdbx_description
1 polymer ?
#
loop_
_entity_poly.entity_id
_entity_poly.type
_entity_poly.pdbx_seq_one_letter_code
_entity_poly.pdbx_strand_id
1 'polypeptide(L)'
;MGFRLSKIYTRTGDKGETGLGDGRRVAKDHPRVEAIGEVDTLNSQLGLLLAGLANEMGQYPALEEVVEVLAPCQHRLFDLGGELAMPAYQALNMAEVERLEAAIDVWNEELGPLENFILPGGSTLIAQAHVCRSLARGAERRCQQLNAVEPLAGPGLAYINRLSDLLFVAARIIARRQAIAEVLWQAAAKPAD
;
A
#
# COMPACT_ATOMS: atom_id res chain seq x y z
N MET A 1 -13.36 25.79 -18.24
CA MET A 1 -12.35 24.95 -17.58
C MET A 1 -12.14 25.54 -16.19
N GLY A 2 -12.94 25.12 -15.22
CA GLY A 2 -13.02 25.78 -13.91
C GLY A 2 -11.87 25.34 -13.01
N PHE A 3 -11.14 26.31 -12.46
CA PHE A 3 -10.12 26.09 -11.43
C PHE A 3 -10.75 25.38 -10.22
N ARG A 4 -10.69 24.05 -10.21
CA ARG A 4 -11.11 23.19 -9.10
C ARG A 4 -9.97 23.18 -8.09
N LEU A 5 -10.22 23.67 -6.87
CA LEU A 5 -9.30 23.77 -5.71
C LEU A 5 -8.65 25.15 -5.44
N SER A 6 -9.37 26.28 -5.59
CA SER A 6 -8.85 27.58 -5.10
C SER A 6 -8.97 27.77 -3.58
N LYS A 7 -9.89 27.04 -2.92
CA LYS A 7 -9.97 26.91 -1.46
C LYS A 7 -10.11 25.44 -1.09
N ILE A 8 -9.16 24.94 -0.30
CA ILE A 8 -9.17 23.55 0.18
C ILE A 8 -10.13 23.37 1.35
N TYR A 9 -10.20 24.32 2.29
CA TYR A 9 -11.11 24.25 3.43
C TYR A 9 -12.49 24.85 3.09
N THR A 10 -13.56 24.10 3.37
CA THR A 10 -14.96 24.55 3.15
C THR A 10 -15.79 24.65 4.41
N ARG A 11 -15.31 24.10 5.55
CA ARG A 11 -16.04 23.97 6.83
C ARG A 11 -17.32 23.14 6.79
N THR A 12 -17.69 22.58 5.64
CA THR A 12 -18.91 21.76 5.49
C THR A 12 -18.84 20.42 6.23
N GLY A 13 -17.65 20.02 6.69
CA GLY A 13 -17.44 18.80 7.49
C GLY A 13 -17.13 19.05 8.96
N ASP A 14 -17.27 20.27 9.47
CA ASP A 14 -16.94 20.62 10.86
C ASP A 14 -17.88 19.93 11.87
N LYS A 15 -19.08 19.54 11.43
CA LYS A 15 -20.05 18.77 12.24
C LYS A 15 -19.83 17.25 12.19
N GLY A 16 -18.71 16.78 11.63
CA GLY A 16 -18.35 15.36 11.60
C GLY A 16 -18.85 14.58 10.38
N GLU A 17 -19.41 15.26 9.37
CA GLU A 17 -19.84 14.63 8.11
C GLU A 17 -18.92 14.95 6.94
N THR A 18 -19.00 14.18 5.86
CA THR A 18 -18.32 14.43 4.60
C THR A 18 -19.19 14.02 3.40
N GLY A 19 -18.89 14.56 2.22
CA GLY A 19 -19.53 14.16 0.97
C GLY A 19 -18.77 13.05 0.26
N LEU A 20 -19.48 12.11 -0.34
CA LEU A 20 -18.95 11.09 -1.24
C LEU A 20 -19.04 11.55 -2.70
N GLY A 21 -18.34 10.86 -3.59
CA GLY A 21 -18.31 11.19 -5.03
C GLY A 21 -19.66 11.00 -5.73
N ASP A 22 -20.54 10.18 -5.17
CA ASP A 22 -21.92 9.97 -5.63
C ASP A 22 -22.93 11.00 -5.07
N GLY A 23 -22.48 12.00 -4.31
CA GLY A 23 -23.31 13.06 -3.74
C GLY A 23 -23.94 12.72 -2.39
N ARG A 24 -23.81 11.48 -1.88
CA ARG A 24 -24.24 11.14 -0.52
C ARG A 24 -23.42 11.91 0.51
N ARG A 25 -24.02 12.19 1.67
CA ARG A 25 -23.30 12.65 2.87
C ARG A 25 -23.34 11.57 3.93
N VAL A 26 -22.20 11.33 4.55
CA VAL A 26 -22.02 10.30 5.59
C VAL A 26 -21.19 10.87 6.74
N ALA A 27 -21.30 10.28 7.92
CA ALA A 27 -20.40 10.58 9.03
C ALA A 27 -18.95 10.21 8.66
N LYS A 28 -17.96 10.91 9.22
CA LYS A 28 -16.53 10.71 8.92
C LYS A 28 -15.98 9.38 9.43
N ASP A 29 -16.67 8.75 10.37
CA ASP A 29 -16.38 7.41 10.89
C ASP A 29 -17.14 6.30 10.14
N HIS A 30 -17.85 6.65 9.06
CA HIS A 30 -18.54 5.66 8.22
C HIS A 30 -17.52 4.67 7.61
N PRO A 31 -17.82 3.36 7.52
CA PRO A 31 -16.87 2.35 7.02
C PRO A 31 -16.25 2.67 5.65
N ARG A 32 -17.02 3.32 4.77
CA ARG A 32 -16.54 3.81 3.47
C ARG A 32 -15.46 4.89 3.58
N VAL A 33 -15.63 5.83 4.51
CA VAL A 33 -14.66 6.91 4.75
C VAL A 33 -13.40 6.35 5.40
N GLU A 34 -13.55 5.42 6.36
CA GLU A 34 -12.42 4.70 6.97
C GLU A 34 -11.60 3.92 5.93
N ALA A 35 -12.25 3.20 5.01
CA ALA A 35 -11.56 2.49 3.94
C ALA A 35 -10.79 3.44 3.00
N ILE A 36 -11.40 4.56 2.60
CA ILE A 36 -10.73 5.59 1.79
C ILE A 36 -9.53 6.16 2.55
N GLY A 37 -9.68 6.46 3.84
CA GLY A 37 -8.62 7.03 4.68
C GLY A 37 -7.43 6.10 4.89
N GLU A 38 -7.66 4.79 5.06
CA GLU A 38 -6.58 3.81 5.17
C GLU A 38 -5.84 3.62 3.84
N VAL A 39 -6.56 3.61 2.71
CA VAL A 39 -5.92 3.59 1.38
C VAL A 39 -5.06 4.83 1.16
N ASP A 40 -5.52 6.01 1.56
CA ASP A 40 -4.76 7.27 1.50
C ASP A 40 -3.55 7.27 2.44
N THR A 41 -3.69 6.71 3.64
CA THR A 41 -2.61 6.55 4.61
C THR A 41 -1.51 5.63 4.07
N LEU A 42 -1.89 4.49 3.48
CA LEU A 42 -0.95 3.63 2.77
C LEU A 42 -0.26 4.40 1.64
N ASN A 43 -1.02 5.12 0.81
CA ASN A 43 -0.48 5.83 -0.34
C ASN A 43 0.55 6.91 0.07
N SER A 44 0.27 7.62 1.17
CA SER A 44 1.18 8.61 1.77
C SER A 44 2.48 7.97 2.25
N GLN A 45 2.39 6.81 2.91
CA GLN A 45 3.56 6.08 3.41
C GLN A 45 4.38 5.44 2.27
N LEU A 46 3.72 5.04 1.18
CA LEU A 46 4.39 4.62 -0.04
C LEU A 46 5.14 5.79 -0.69
N GLY A 47 4.58 7.01 -0.65
CA GLY A 47 5.27 8.22 -1.08
C GLY A 47 6.55 8.49 -0.28
N LEU A 48 6.51 8.28 1.05
CA LEU A 48 7.70 8.39 1.89
C LEU A 48 8.76 7.35 1.52
N LEU A 49 8.37 6.11 1.25
CA LEU A 49 9.29 5.07 0.78
C LEU A 49 9.96 5.47 -0.55
N LEU A 50 9.17 5.93 -1.52
CA LEU A 50 9.68 6.35 -2.84
C LEU A 50 10.65 7.52 -2.74
N ALA A 51 10.35 8.51 -1.88
CA ALA A 51 11.26 9.62 -1.62
C ALA A 51 12.59 9.13 -1.00
N GLY A 52 12.52 8.18 -0.06
CA GLY A 52 13.70 7.56 0.53
C GLY A 52 14.53 6.79 -0.50
N LEU A 53 13.89 6.00 -1.37
CA LEU A 53 14.56 5.27 -2.45
C LEU A 53 15.30 6.23 -3.38
N ALA A 54 14.63 7.30 -3.82
CA ALA A 54 15.22 8.32 -4.70
C ALA A 54 16.45 9.01 -4.09
N ASN A 55 16.42 9.30 -2.78
CA ASN A 55 17.56 9.92 -2.09
C ASN A 55 18.78 9.00 -2.01
N GLU A 56 18.56 7.69 -1.92
CA GLU A 56 19.62 6.67 -1.81
C GLU A 56 20.13 6.16 -3.16
N MET A 57 19.47 6.51 -4.29
CA MET A 57 19.85 6.06 -5.64
C MET A 57 21.28 6.43 -6.04
N GLY A 58 21.81 7.55 -5.54
CA GLY A 58 23.20 7.94 -5.81
C GLY A 58 24.22 6.95 -5.26
N GLN A 59 23.91 6.33 -4.11
CA GLN A 59 24.75 5.31 -3.47
C GLN A 59 24.41 3.90 -3.95
N TYR A 60 23.12 3.64 -4.21
CA TYR A 60 22.61 2.34 -4.63
C TYR A 60 21.77 2.49 -5.92
N PRO A 61 22.40 2.61 -7.10
CA PRO A 61 21.68 2.84 -8.37
C PRO A 61 20.65 1.76 -8.69
N ALA A 62 20.90 0.52 -8.27
CA ALA A 62 20.01 -0.61 -8.49
C ALA A 62 18.68 -0.52 -7.68
N LEU A 63 18.48 0.53 -6.87
CA LEU A 63 17.18 0.87 -6.28
C LEU A 63 16.21 1.49 -7.30
N GLU A 64 16.68 1.94 -8.47
CA GLU A 64 15.84 2.49 -9.54
C GLU A 64 14.73 1.51 -9.96
N GLU A 65 15.06 0.24 -10.13
CA GLU A 65 14.11 -0.84 -10.44
C GLU A 65 12.96 -0.91 -9.42
N VAL A 66 13.26 -0.73 -8.13
CA VAL A 66 12.25 -0.75 -7.06
C VAL A 66 11.31 0.45 -7.18
N VAL A 67 11.84 1.62 -7.53
CA VAL A 67 11.05 2.83 -7.79
C VAL A 67 10.13 2.63 -9.00
N GLU A 68 10.65 2.08 -10.10
CA GLU A 68 9.88 1.80 -11.32
C GLU A 68 8.69 0.87 -11.08
N VAL A 69 8.86 -0.14 -10.23
CA VAL A 69 7.78 -1.08 -9.87
C VAL A 69 6.75 -0.45 -8.92
N LEU A 70 7.22 0.30 -7.92
CA LEU A 70 6.37 0.82 -6.84
C LEU A 70 5.67 2.15 -7.16
N ALA A 71 6.29 3.05 -7.93
CA ALA A 71 5.71 4.36 -8.24
C ALA A 71 4.33 4.29 -8.92
N PRO A 72 4.07 3.39 -9.90
CA PRO A 72 2.74 3.19 -10.47
C PRO A 72 1.68 2.81 -9.43
N CYS A 73 2.06 2.20 -8.31
CA CYS A 73 1.12 1.78 -7.27
C CYS A 73 0.48 2.98 -6.54
N GLN A 74 1.15 4.15 -6.47
CA GLN A 74 0.52 5.36 -5.90
C GLN A 74 -0.68 5.83 -6.73
N HIS A 75 -0.59 5.70 -8.05
CA HIS A 75 -1.69 6.03 -8.96
C HIS A 75 -2.85 5.06 -8.77
N ARG A 76 -2.56 3.75 -8.71
CA ARG A 76 -3.59 2.73 -8.49
C ARG A 76 -4.25 2.81 -7.12
N LEU A 77 -3.52 3.18 -6.06
CA LEU A 77 -4.12 3.46 -4.77
C LEU A 77 -5.05 4.69 -4.83
N PHE A 78 -4.68 5.72 -5.60
CA PHE A 78 -5.55 6.87 -5.82
C PHE A 78 -6.82 6.50 -6.59
N ASP A 79 -6.68 5.70 -7.65
CA ASP A 79 -7.82 5.18 -8.41
C ASP A 79 -8.76 4.36 -7.53
N LEU A 80 -8.21 3.46 -6.69
CA LEU A 80 -8.98 2.67 -5.74
C LEU A 80 -9.72 3.56 -4.72
N GLY A 81 -9.07 4.60 -4.20
CA GLY A 81 -9.73 5.61 -3.37
C GLY A 81 -10.91 6.28 -4.10
N GLY A 82 -10.76 6.53 -5.40
CA GLY A 82 -11.82 7.01 -6.28
C GLY A 82 -12.99 6.03 -6.41
N GLU A 83 -12.73 4.75 -6.64
CA GLU A 83 -13.77 3.69 -6.70
C GLU A 83 -14.52 3.55 -5.37
N LEU A 84 -13.79 3.62 -4.26
CA LEU A 84 -14.37 3.61 -2.92
C LEU A 84 -15.22 4.87 -2.66
N ALA A 85 -14.82 6.03 -3.19
CA ALA A 85 -15.58 7.27 -3.03
C ALA A 85 -16.80 7.34 -3.98
N MET A 86 -16.73 6.70 -5.15
CA MET A 86 -17.75 6.74 -6.19
C MET A 86 -17.91 5.34 -6.82
N PRO A 87 -18.86 4.51 -6.35
CA PRO A 87 -19.00 3.13 -6.81
C PRO A 87 -19.21 2.93 -8.32
N ALA A 88 -19.73 3.94 -9.02
CA ALA A 88 -19.91 3.92 -10.48
C ALA A 88 -18.60 4.13 -11.26
N TYR A 89 -17.56 4.65 -10.61
CA TYR A 89 -16.22 4.78 -11.19
C TYR A 89 -15.46 3.48 -10.96
N GLN A 90 -14.91 2.92 -12.03
CA GLN A 90 -14.09 1.70 -12.03
C GLN A 90 -12.90 1.93 -12.97
N ALA A 91 -11.70 1.88 -12.43
CA ALA A 91 -10.44 2.15 -13.13
C ALA A 91 -9.42 1.02 -12.95
N LEU A 92 -9.41 0.35 -11.80
CA LEU A 92 -8.63 -0.86 -11.59
C LEU A 92 -9.24 -2.02 -12.37
N ASN A 93 -8.36 -2.82 -12.96
CA ASN A 93 -8.70 -4.05 -13.67
C ASN A 93 -7.71 -5.16 -13.27
N MET A 94 -8.00 -6.40 -13.67
CA MET A 94 -7.19 -7.56 -13.30
C MET A 94 -5.74 -7.48 -13.78
N ALA A 95 -5.46 -6.78 -14.89
CA ALA A 95 -4.09 -6.62 -15.38
C ALA A 95 -3.20 -5.85 -14.39
N GLU A 96 -3.77 -5.00 -13.54
CA GLU A 96 -3.01 -4.34 -12.48
C GLU A 96 -2.63 -5.29 -11.34
N VAL A 97 -3.45 -6.30 -11.07
CA VAL A 97 -3.12 -7.36 -10.09
C VAL A 97 -2.03 -8.26 -10.67
N GLU A 98 -2.20 -8.68 -11.92
CA GLU A 98 -1.23 -9.51 -12.66
C GLU A 98 0.14 -8.79 -12.78
N ARG A 99 0.15 -7.46 -12.93
CA ARG A 99 1.39 -6.67 -12.91
C ARG A 99 2.14 -6.78 -11.59
N LEU A 100 1.44 -6.81 -10.45
CA LEU A 100 2.09 -6.99 -9.14
C LEU A 100 2.62 -8.42 -9.00
N GLU A 101 1.87 -9.41 -9.45
CA GLU A 101 2.26 -10.83 -9.45
C GLU A 101 3.53 -11.05 -10.29
N ALA A 102 3.58 -10.49 -11.50
CA ALA A 102 4.77 -10.59 -12.36
C ALA A 102 6.03 -10.00 -11.71
N ALA A 103 5.91 -8.86 -11.02
CA ALA A 103 7.04 -8.27 -10.30
C ALA A 103 7.46 -9.13 -9.09
N ILE A 104 6.49 -9.68 -8.36
CA ILE A 104 6.73 -10.61 -7.25
C ILE A 104 7.50 -11.84 -7.74
N ASP A 105 7.08 -12.43 -8.86
CA ASP A 105 7.69 -13.64 -9.41
C ASP A 105 9.14 -13.41 -9.81
N VAL A 106 9.42 -12.32 -10.54
CA VAL A 106 10.79 -11.93 -10.94
C VAL A 106 11.70 -11.75 -9.71
N TRP A 107 11.23 -11.03 -8.70
CA TRP A 107 12.02 -10.78 -7.50
C TRP A 107 12.20 -12.02 -6.63
N ASN A 108 11.19 -12.89 -6.54
CA ASN A 108 11.30 -14.15 -5.80
C ASN A 108 12.29 -15.13 -6.46
N GLU A 109 12.35 -15.17 -7.79
CA GLU A 109 13.34 -15.96 -8.51
C GLU A 109 14.78 -15.53 -8.13
N GLU A 110 15.02 -14.21 -8.00
CA GLU A 110 16.32 -13.69 -7.59
C GLU A 110 16.61 -13.95 -6.09
N LEU A 111 15.63 -13.72 -5.21
CA LEU A 111 15.78 -13.84 -3.77
C LEU A 111 15.96 -15.29 -3.31
N GLY A 112 15.40 -16.24 -4.05
CA GLY A 112 15.32 -17.62 -3.62
C GLY A 112 14.34 -17.84 -2.44
N PRO A 113 14.23 -19.09 -1.97
CA PRO A 113 13.28 -19.46 -0.93
C PRO A 113 13.57 -18.75 0.39
N LEU A 114 12.50 -18.37 1.10
CA LEU A 114 12.59 -17.83 2.45
C LEU A 114 12.77 -18.97 3.46
N GLU A 115 13.96 -19.08 4.06
CA GLU A 115 14.28 -20.19 4.97
C GLU A 115 13.73 -20.01 6.39
N ASN A 116 13.43 -18.77 6.80
CA ASN A 116 12.92 -18.46 8.14
C ASN A 116 12.11 -17.15 8.12
N PHE A 117 11.33 -16.88 9.18
CA PHE A 117 10.70 -15.58 9.34
C PHE A 117 11.74 -14.47 9.47
N ILE A 118 11.45 -13.33 8.84
CA ILE A 118 12.25 -12.11 8.93
C ILE A 118 11.55 -11.07 9.80
N LEU A 119 12.33 -10.37 10.60
CA LEU A 119 11.88 -9.22 11.37
C LEU A 119 11.82 -8.00 10.44
N PRO A 120 10.80 -7.13 10.61
CA PRO A 120 10.66 -5.95 9.78
C PRO A 120 11.67 -4.87 10.16
N GLY A 121 12.89 -4.95 9.63
CA GLY A 121 13.98 -4.06 9.97
C GLY A 121 15.22 -4.26 9.09
N GLY A 122 16.29 -3.55 9.41
CA GLY A 122 17.49 -3.44 8.57
C GLY A 122 17.83 -1.96 8.39
N SER A 123 17.60 -1.42 7.19
CA SER A 123 17.67 0.01 6.91
C SER A 123 16.32 0.70 7.09
N THR A 124 16.34 2.03 7.13
CA THR A 124 15.13 2.86 7.12
C THR A 124 14.20 2.51 5.95
N LEU A 125 14.74 2.21 4.77
CA LEU A 125 13.95 1.84 3.59
C LEU A 125 13.29 0.46 3.73
N ILE A 126 14.01 -0.53 4.24
CA ILE A 126 13.46 -1.88 4.51
C ILE A 126 12.33 -1.79 5.55
N ALA A 127 12.59 -1.07 6.65
CA ALA A 127 11.60 -0.85 7.70
C ALA A 127 10.35 -0.13 7.14
N GLN A 128 10.54 0.92 6.34
CA GLN A 128 9.45 1.67 5.72
C GLN A 128 8.64 0.79 4.74
N ALA A 129 9.28 -0.06 3.94
CA ALA A 129 8.57 -1.02 3.09
C ALA A 129 7.70 -1.99 3.90
N HIS A 130 8.18 -2.45 5.05
CA HIS A 130 7.36 -3.25 5.96
C HIS A 130 6.25 -2.48 6.68
N VAL A 131 6.44 -1.19 6.97
CA VAL A 131 5.36 -0.31 7.43
C VAL A 131 4.27 -0.23 6.37
N CYS A 132 4.62 0.07 5.11
CA CYS A 132 3.68 0.07 3.99
C CYS A 132 2.96 -1.27 3.86
N ARG A 133 3.67 -2.40 3.93
CA ARG A 133 3.06 -3.75 3.91
C ARG A 133 2.00 -3.91 5.01
N SER A 134 2.30 -3.46 6.23
CA SER A 134 1.37 -3.58 7.36
C SER A 134 0.13 -2.70 7.17
N LEU A 135 0.30 -1.50 6.59
CA LEU A 135 -0.78 -0.57 6.27
C LEU A 135 -1.64 -1.06 5.11
N ALA A 136 -1.06 -1.73 4.11
CA ALA A 136 -1.82 -2.40 3.07
C ALA A 136 -2.77 -3.45 3.64
N ARG A 137 -2.30 -4.26 4.59
CA ARG A 137 -3.17 -5.20 5.32
C ARG A 137 -4.21 -4.47 6.19
N GLY A 138 -3.89 -3.28 6.69
CA GLY A 138 -4.83 -2.40 7.40
C GLY A 138 -5.98 -1.93 6.51
N ALA A 139 -5.63 -1.35 5.37
CA ALA A 139 -6.55 -0.93 4.33
C ALA A 139 -7.41 -2.09 3.82
N GLU A 140 -6.80 -3.26 3.57
CA GLU A 140 -7.50 -4.48 3.18
C GLU A 140 -8.62 -4.84 4.17
N ARG A 141 -8.33 -4.81 5.48
CA ARG A 141 -9.35 -5.10 6.51
C ARG A 141 -10.48 -4.09 6.50
N ARG A 142 -10.21 -2.80 6.30
CA ARG A 142 -11.27 -1.78 6.20
C ARG A 142 -12.10 -1.93 4.93
N CYS A 143 -11.46 -2.21 3.80
CA CYS A 143 -12.16 -2.52 2.56
C CYS A 143 -13.01 -3.78 2.71
N GLN A 144 -12.54 -4.82 3.41
CA GLN A 144 -13.32 -6.03 3.67
C GLN A 144 -14.52 -5.77 4.60
N GLN A 145 -14.34 -4.93 5.63
CA GLN A 145 -15.45 -4.50 6.51
C GLN A 145 -16.52 -3.76 5.73
N LEU A 146 -16.12 -2.85 4.84
CA LEU A 146 -17.03 -2.16 3.92
C LEU A 146 -17.72 -3.16 2.98
N ASN A 147 -16.97 -4.07 2.36
CA ASN A 147 -17.49 -5.07 1.42
C ASN A 147 -18.54 -6.00 2.05
N ALA A 148 -18.45 -6.26 3.35
CA ALA A 148 -19.43 -7.06 4.08
C ALA A 148 -20.81 -6.39 4.21
N VAL A 149 -20.87 -5.05 4.15
CA VAL A 149 -22.12 -4.27 4.29
C VAL A 149 -22.57 -3.61 2.99
N GLU A 150 -21.63 -3.25 2.13
CA GLU A 150 -21.85 -2.62 0.82
C GLU A 150 -20.83 -3.23 -0.16
N PRO A 151 -21.22 -4.30 -0.90
CA PRO A 151 -20.30 -5.05 -1.76
C PRO A 151 -19.54 -4.14 -2.73
N LEU A 152 -18.22 -4.33 -2.76
CA LEU A 152 -17.31 -3.62 -3.65
C LEU A 152 -17.25 -4.34 -5.00
N ALA A 153 -17.30 -3.56 -6.07
CA ALA A 153 -17.08 -4.05 -7.41
C ALA A 153 -15.59 -4.08 -7.74
N GLY A 154 -15.24 -4.83 -8.79
CA GLY A 154 -13.91 -4.81 -9.36
C GLY A 154 -12.84 -5.53 -8.51
N PRO A 155 -11.57 -5.40 -8.92
CA PRO A 155 -10.47 -6.18 -8.34
C PRO A 155 -9.76 -5.47 -7.18
N GLY A 156 -10.31 -4.39 -6.61
CA GLY A 156 -9.65 -3.57 -5.60
C GLY A 156 -9.18 -4.34 -4.35
N LEU A 157 -9.98 -5.31 -3.88
CA LEU A 157 -9.59 -6.19 -2.76
C LEU A 157 -8.39 -7.08 -3.12
N ALA A 158 -8.42 -7.69 -4.31
CA ALA A 158 -7.31 -8.51 -4.79
C ALA A 158 -6.05 -7.67 -4.99
N TYR A 159 -6.20 -6.43 -5.47
CA TYR A 159 -5.08 -5.50 -5.65
C TYR A 159 -4.38 -5.15 -4.33
N ILE A 160 -5.12 -4.74 -3.27
CA ILE A 160 -4.49 -4.43 -1.98
C ILE A 160 -3.85 -5.69 -1.36
N ASN A 161 -4.53 -6.84 -1.46
CA ASN A 161 -4.00 -8.10 -0.95
C ASN A 161 -2.62 -8.40 -1.58
N ARG A 162 -2.55 -8.34 -2.91
CA ARG A 162 -1.31 -8.58 -3.66
C ARG A 162 -0.26 -7.49 -3.48
N LEU A 163 -0.68 -6.24 -3.29
CA LEU A 163 0.25 -5.15 -2.96
C LEU A 163 0.96 -5.39 -1.62
N SER A 164 0.29 -6.02 -0.65
CA SER A 164 0.94 -6.38 0.61
C SER A 164 2.05 -7.43 0.41
N ASP A 165 1.86 -8.39 -0.50
CA ASP A 165 2.88 -9.36 -0.89
C ASP A 165 4.04 -8.66 -1.61
N LEU A 166 3.74 -7.79 -2.58
CA LEU A 166 4.75 -7.02 -3.31
C LEU A 166 5.61 -6.18 -2.35
N LEU A 167 5.00 -5.51 -1.37
CA LEU A 167 5.73 -4.71 -0.38
C LEU A 167 6.60 -5.56 0.57
N PHE A 168 6.21 -6.82 0.83
CA PHE A 168 7.07 -7.76 1.54
C PHE A 168 8.31 -8.13 0.71
N VAL A 169 8.12 -8.48 -0.55
CA VAL A 169 9.21 -8.84 -1.47
C VAL A 169 10.10 -7.64 -1.76
N ALA A 170 9.53 -6.45 -1.95
CA ALA A 170 10.26 -5.21 -2.11
C ALA A 170 11.20 -4.93 -0.93
N ALA A 171 10.76 -5.17 0.31
CA ALA A 171 11.61 -5.00 1.49
C ALA A 171 12.87 -5.89 1.43
N ARG A 172 12.72 -7.14 0.96
CA ARG A 172 13.83 -8.08 0.76
C ARG A 172 14.74 -7.66 -0.39
N ILE A 173 14.16 -7.21 -1.52
CA ILE A 173 14.93 -6.70 -2.65
C ILE A 173 15.74 -5.47 -2.25
N ILE A 174 15.14 -4.51 -1.53
CA ILE A 174 15.86 -3.34 -1.02
C ILE A 174 17.06 -3.78 -0.16
N ALA A 175 16.88 -4.76 0.73
CA ALA A 175 17.99 -5.31 1.51
C ALA A 175 19.11 -5.86 0.64
N ARG A 176 18.77 -6.66 -0.38
CA ARG A 176 19.74 -7.20 -1.34
C ARG A 176 20.46 -6.10 -2.13
N ARG A 177 19.73 -5.09 -2.62
CA ARG A 177 20.29 -3.94 -3.37
C ARG A 177 21.20 -3.07 -2.51
N GLN A 178 20.93 -2.97 -1.21
CA GLN A 178 21.77 -2.27 -0.23
C GLN A 178 22.87 -3.15 0.39
N ALA A 179 22.97 -4.42 0.02
CA ALA A 179 23.86 -5.41 0.63
C ALA A 179 23.69 -5.54 2.17
N ILE A 180 22.46 -5.43 2.65
CA ILE A 180 22.08 -5.59 4.05
C ILE A 180 21.50 -6.98 4.26
N ALA A 181 21.99 -7.70 5.26
CA ALA A 181 21.46 -9.01 5.62
C ALA A 181 20.03 -8.89 6.22
N GLU A 182 19.15 -9.82 5.84
CA GLU A 182 17.83 -9.91 6.44
C GLU A 182 17.94 -10.26 7.94
N VAL A 183 17.12 -9.62 8.77
CA VAL A 183 17.10 -9.87 10.21
C VAL A 183 16.23 -11.08 10.50
N LEU A 184 16.83 -12.24 10.76
CA LEU A 184 16.09 -13.47 11.02
C LEU A 184 15.45 -13.48 12.41
N TRP A 185 14.22 -13.99 12.50
CA TRP A 185 13.55 -14.23 13.77
C TRP A 185 14.24 -15.36 14.54
N GLN A 186 14.43 -15.13 15.84
CA GLN A 186 14.98 -16.11 16.77
C GLN A 186 13.86 -16.60 17.68
N ALA A 187 13.64 -17.91 17.70
CA ALA A 187 12.66 -18.52 18.58
C ALA A 187 13.04 -18.30 20.06
N ALA A 188 12.04 -18.02 20.89
CA ALA A 188 12.24 -18.02 22.33
C ALA A 188 12.73 -19.40 22.79
N ALA A 189 13.62 -19.41 23.79
CA ALA A 189 14.07 -20.65 24.40
C ALA A 189 12.85 -21.44 24.91
N LYS A 190 12.82 -22.75 24.62
CA LYS A 190 11.80 -23.63 25.21
C LYS A 190 12.02 -23.65 26.73
N PRO A 191 10.95 -23.57 27.55
CA PRO A 191 11.07 -23.80 28.98
C PRO A 191 11.77 -25.14 29.22
N ALA A 192 12.66 -25.21 30.22
CA ALA A 192 13.16 -26.50 30.69
C ALA A 192 11.99 -27.24 31.37
N ASP A 193 11.81 -28.51 31.02
CA ASP A 193 10.79 -29.39 31.59
C ASP A 193 10.90 -29.53 33.13
#